data_AF-A0A5C3EVD9-F1
#
_entry.id   AF-A0A5C3EVD9-F1
#
_cell.length_a   1.000
_cell.length_b   1.000
_cell.length_c   1.000
_cell.angle_alpha   90.00
_cell.angle_beta   90.00
_cell.angle_gamma   90.00
#
_symmetry.space_group_name_H-M   'P 1'
#
loop_
_entity.id
_entity.type
_entity.pdbx_description
1 polymer ?
#
loop_
_entity_poly.entity_id
_entity_poly.type
_entity_poly.pdbx_seq_one_letter_code
_entity_poly.pdbx_strand_id
1 'polypeptide(L)'
;MSTIAKYETHAEDGDQRNASGPNPDVGMHHDDDRKNHEKGVENSHLNLDSRDEKSIKNKLAQAGKEAKEEAQREKAKDDEKPTDAAREHGNEPSRGAKIDEMLEEEDRKTLEAKGIKP
;
A
#
# COMPACT_ATOMS: atom_id res chain seq x y z
N MET A 1 7.20 -46.97 38.98
CA MET A 1 8.25 -46.20 38.27
C MET A 1 7.75 -45.99 36.85
N SER A 2 7.29 -44.78 36.51
CA SER A 2 6.80 -44.44 35.17
C SER A 2 7.62 -43.26 34.66
N THR A 3 8.39 -43.50 33.61
CA THR A 3 9.31 -42.55 32.98
C THR A 3 8.54 -41.62 32.06
N ILE A 4 8.31 -40.38 32.49
CA ILE A 4 7.83 -39.31 31.61
C ILE A 4 9.05 -38.77 30.86
N ALA A 5 9.13 -39.09 29.57
CA ALA A 5 10.16 -38.56 28.68
C ALA A 5 9.92 -37.05 28.47
N LYS A 6 10.86 -36.23 28.94
CA LYS A 6 10.96 -34.82 28.58
C LYS A 6 11.52 -34.74 27.16
N TYR A 7 10.76 -34.24 26.22
CA TYR A 7 11.31 -33.77 24.96
C TYR A 7 11.91 -32.38 25.22
N GLU A 8 13.24 -32.32 25.28
CA GLU A 8 13.97 -31.07 25.20
C GLU A 8 14.03 -30.67 23.71
N THR A 9 13.28 -29.64 23.33
CA THR A 9 13.49 -28.93 22.08
C THR A 9 14.58 -27.89 22.31
N HIS A 10 15.82 -28.26 21.99
CA HIS A 10 16.93 -27.33 21.84
C HIS A 10 16.71 -26.54 20.54
N ALA A 11 16.05 -25.39 20.64
CA ALA A 11 16.05 -24.37 19.60
C ALA A 11 17.06 -23.29 20.02
N GLU A 12 18.34 -23.63 19.93
CA GLU A 12 19.44 -22.67 19.83
C GLU A 12 19.44 -22.13 18.39
N ASP A 13 18.42 -21.37 18.03
CA ASP A 13 18.49 -20.46 16.89
C ASP A 13 18.84 -19.09 17.46
N GLY A 14 19.92 -18.50 16.95
CA GLY A 14 20.49 -17.24 17.41
C GLY A 14 19.44 -16.14 17.56
N ASP A 15 18.89 -16.06 18.77
CA ASP A 15 17.80 -15.20 19.23
C ASP A 15 18.23 -13.74 19.09
N GLN A 16 18.18 -13.23 17.86
CA GLN A 16 17.74 -11.88 17.63
C GLN A 16 16.39 -11.80 18.31
N ARG A 17 16.40 -11.29 19.54
CA ARG A 17 15.22 -10.92 20.32
C ARG A 17 14.41 -9.93 19.51
N ASN A 18 13.67 -10.41 18.53
CA ASN A 18 12.51 -9.72 18.02
C ASN A 18 11.49 -9.91 19.12
N ALA A 19 11.47 -8.97 20.06
CA ALA A 19 10.49 -8.96 21.12
C ALA A 19 9.12 -9.19 20.48
N SER A 20 8.40 -10.23 20.90
CA SER A 20 7.01 -10.44 20.50
C SER A 20 6.17 -9.32 21.10
N GLY A 21 6.09 -8.24 20.35
CA GLY A 21 5.45 -6.98 20.70
C GLY A 21 5.86 -5.94 19.65
N PRO A 22 5.04 -4.90 19.40
CA PRO A 22 5.49 -3.81 18.56
C PRO A 22 6.79 -3.28 19.19
N ASN A 23 7.89 -3.33 18.45
CA ASN A 23 9.09 -2.59 18.83
C ASN A 23 8.61 -1.16 19.10
N PRO A 24 8.83 -0.58 20.28
CA PRO A 24 8.32 0.76 20.58
C PRO A 24 8.88 1.83 19.63
N ASP A 25 9.90 1.47 18.84
CA ASP A 25 10.55 2.30 17.84
C ASP A 25 9.96 2.18 16.41
N VAL A 26 9.20 1.12 16.09
CA VAL A 26 8.52 1.00 14.79
C VAL A 26 7.03 1.35 14.91
N GLY A 27 6.78 2.65 14.85
CA GLY A 27 5.81 3.19 13.90
C GLY A 27 4.33 3.00 14.22
N MET A 28 3.94 3.17 15.49
CA MET A 28 2.52 3.19 15.89
C MET A 28 2.16 4.45 16.71
N HIS A 29 2.92 5.53 16.55
CA HIS A 29 2.59 6.85 17.10
C HIS A 29 2.12 7.75 15.96
N HIS A 30 0.93 8.33 16.10
CA HIS A 30 0.45 9.39 15.19
C HIS A 30 1.33 10.63 15.26
N ASP A 31 2.06 10.79 16.36
CA ASP A 31 3.06 11.83 16.59
C ASP A 31 4.45 11.20 16.61
N ASP A 32 5.34 11.70 15.75
CA ASP A 32 6.74 11.26 15.72
C ASP A 32 7.51 11.92 16.88
N ASP A 33 7.48 11.25 18.04
CA ASP A 33 8.14 11.66 19.30
C ASP A 33 9.65 11.32 19.33
N ARG A 34 10.24 10.87 18.20
CA ARG A 34 11.68 10.57 18.11
C ARG A 34 12.51 11.84 18.22
N LYS A 35 13.76 11.72 18.65
CA LYS A 35 14.67 12.87 18.73
C LYS A 35 14.88 13.46 17.33
N ASN A 36 15.15 14.77 17.25
CA ASN A 36 15.32 15.48 15.96
C ASN A 36 16.32 14.84 14.98
N HIS A 37 17.32 14.11 15.47
CA HIS A 37 18.32 13.42 14.65
C HIS A 37 17.87 12.02 14.19
N GLU A 38 16.87 11.43 14.83
CA GLU A 38 16.21 10.17 14.45
C GLU A 38 14.98 10.43 13.57
N LYS A 39 14.41 11.64 13.65
CA LYS A 39 13.28 12.08 12.85
C LYS A 39 13.69 12.34 11.40
N GLY A 40 12.90 11.81 10.47
CA GLY A 40 13.03 12.15 9.05
C GLY A 40 12.63 13.61 8.80
N VAL A 41 13.33 14.30 7.90
CA VAL A 41 12.96 15.66 7.50
C VAL A 41 11.78 15.60 6.53
N GLU A 42 10.73 16.38 6.81
CA GLU A 42 9.56 16.49 5.96
C GLU A 42 9.96 16.90 4.53
N ASN A 43 9.31 16.33 3.52
CA ASN A 43 9.53 16.64 2.11
C ASN A 43 10.92 16.30 1.53
N SER A 44 11.74 15.49 2.23
CA SER A 44 13.05 15.05 1.73
C SER A 44 13.01 14.23 0.43
N HIS A 45 11.82 13.79 0.01
CA HIS A 45 11.63 12.98 -1.20
C HIS A 45 11.02 13.77 -2.37
N LEU A 46 10.89 15.10 -2.26
CA LEU A 46 10.36 15.90 -3.36
C LEU A 46 11.37 16.01 -4.51
N ASN A 47 10.93 15.69 -5.71
CA ASN A 47 11.79 15.76 -6.90
C ASN A 47 12.15 17.18 -7.34
N LEU A 48 11.41 18.15 -6.81
CA LEU A 48 11.63 19.58 -7.03
C LEU A 48 12.26 20.26 -5.81
N ASP A 49 12.90 19.50 -4.90
CA ASP A 49 13.60 20.10 -3.76
C ASP A 49 14.68 21.07 -4.25
N SER A 50 14.65 22.28 -3.69
CA SER A 50 15.64 23.33 -3.90
C SER A 50 17.03 22.95 -3.39
N ARG A 51 17.12 22.10 -2.35
CA ARG A 51 18.37 21.64 -1.74
C ARG A 51 18.99 20.45 -2.45
N ASP A 52 18.27 19.86 -3.39
CA ASP A 52 18.74 18.71 -4.15
C ASP A 52 19.71 19.15 -5.26
N GLU A 53 20.87 18.49 -5.31
CA GLU A 53 21.97 18.77 -6.25
C GLU A 53 21.76 18.14 -7.64
N LYS A 54 20.66 17.42 -7.87
CA LYS A 54 20.32 16.92 -9.21
C LYS A 54 20.26 18.07 -10.23
N SER A 55 20.82 17.84 -11.41
CA SER A 55 20.76 18.81 -12.51
C SER A 55 19.31 19.12 -12.91
N ILE A 56 19.04 20.35 -13.40
CA ILE A 56 17.71 20.79 -13.85
C ILE A 56 17.12 19.82 -14.88
N LYS A 57 17.96 19.32 -15.80
CA LYS A 57 17.58 18.34 -16.81
C LYS A 57 17.07 17.03 -16.19
N ASN A 58 17.75 16.54 -15.16
CA ASN A 58 17.36 15.30 -14.47
C ASN A 58 16.10 15.48 -13.64
N LYS A 59 15.96 16.61 -12.93
CA LYS A 59 14.74 16.96 -12.19
C LYS A 59 13.51 16.99 -13.11
N LEU A 60 13.63 17.67 -14.25
CA LEU A 60 12.54 17.76 -15.22
C LEU A 60 12.20 16.41 -15.87
N ALA A 61 13.22 15.60 -16.18
CA ALA A 61 13.01 14.27 -16.72
C ALA A 61 12.30 13.33 -15.73
N GLN A 62 12.61 13.46 -14.44
CA GLN A 62 11.96 12.67 -13.40
C GLN A 62 10.50 13.11 -13.17
N ALA A 63 10.26 14.41 -13.00
CA ALA A 63 8.91 14.95 -12.85
C ALA A 63 8.01 14.61 -14.05
N GLY A 64 8.55 14.65 -15.28
CA GLY A 64 7.81 14.27 -16.48
C GLY A 64 7.49 12.78 -16.59
N LYS A 65 8.27 11.90 -15.94
CA LYS A 65 7.94 10.47 -15.84
C LYS A 65 6.83 10.24 -14.82
N GLU A 66 6.93 10.87 -13.67
CA GLU A 66 5.93 10.79 -12.60
C GLU A 66 4.57 11.27 -13.07
N ALA A 67 4.49 12.43 -13.75
CA ALA A 67 3.22 12.92 -14.30
C ALA A 67 2.60 11.96 -15.34
N LYS A 68 3.44 11.26 -16.13
CA LYS A 68 2.94 10.27 -17.10
C LYS A 68 2.46 9.01 -16.42
N GLU A 69 3.18 8.56 -15.40
CA GLU A 69 2.83 7.37 -14.63
C GLU A 69 1.57 7.62 -13.79
N GLU A 70 1.44 8.80 -13.19
CA GLU A 70 0.24 9.24 -12.49
C GLU A 70 -0.96 9.28 -13.42
N ALA A 71 -0.85 9.90 -14.59
CA ALA A 71 -1.93 9.90 -15.58
C ALA A 71 -2.29 8.48 -16.08
N GLN A 72 -1.34 7.55 -16.11
CA GLN A 72 -1.62 6.13 -16.44
C GLN A 72 -2.29 5.41 -15.27
N ARG A 73 -1.84 5.65 -14.03
CA ARG A 73 -2.43 5.09 -12.82
C ARG A 73 -3.85 5.62 -12.59
N GLU A 74 -4.12 6.89 -12.83
CA GLU A 74 -5.46 7.47 -12.75
C GLU A 74 -6.41 6.79 -13.74
N LYS A 75 -5.99 6.66 -15.01
CA LYS A 75 -6.78 5.91 -16.00
C LYS A 75 -6.99 4.44 -15.62
N ALA A 76 -5.95 3.79 -15.10
CA ALA A 76 -6.06 2.40 -14.67
C ALA A 76 -7.03 2.25 -13.49
N LYS A 77 -7.05 3.21 -12.55
CA LYS A 77 -7.98 3.22 -11.42
C LYS A 77 -9.42 3.45 -11.85
N ASP A 78 -9.65 4.29 -12.86
CA ASP A 78 -11.00 4.56 -13.39
C ASP A 78 -11.60 3.31 -14.07
N ASP A 79 -10.75 2.45 -14.64
CA ASP A 79 -11.15 1.22 -15.33
C ASP A 79 -11.22 -0.03 -14.42
N GLU A 80 -10.69 0.05 -13.19
CA GLU A 80 -10.56 -1.09 -12.27
C GLU A 80 -11.89 -1.40 -11.56
N LYS A 81 -12.38 -2.65 -11.68
CA LYS A 81 -13.61 -3.05 -10.99
C LYS A 81 -13.36 -3.34 -9.51
N PRO A 82 -14.39 -3.19 -8.64
CA PRO A 82 -14.27 -3.51 -7.22
C PRO A 82 -13.85 -4.97 -6.92
N THR A 83 -14.13 -5.89 -7.85
CA THR A 83 -13.81 -7.32 -7.71
C THR A 83 -12.44 -7.73 -8.24
N ASP A 84 -11.77 -6.86 -9.01
CA ASP A 84 -10.54 -7.22 -9.71
C ASP A 84 -9.36 -7.39 -8.75
N ALA A 85 -9.19 -6.49 -7.77
CA ALA A 85 -8.14 -6.62 -6.75
C ALA A 85 -8.17 -7.99 -6.03
N ALA A 86 -9.36 -8.47 -5.66
CA ALA A 86 -9.49 -9.78 -5.01
C ALA A 86 -9.11 -10.93 -5.96
N ARG A 87 -9.54 -10.83 -7.23
CA ARG A 87 -9.26 -11.84 -8.26
C ARG A 87 -7.77 -11.89 -8.63
N GLU A 88 -7.11 -10.74 -8.76
CA GLU A 88 -5.67 -10.64 -9.02
C GLU A 88 -4.82 -11.27 -7.92
N HIS A 89 -5.25 -11.11 -6.67
CA HIS A 89 -4.61 -11.74 -5.51
C HIS A 89 -5.02 -13.22 -5.30
N GLY A 90 -5.82 -13.81 -6.18
CA GLY A 90 -6.26 -15.21 -6.10
C GLY A 90 -7.27 -15.48 -4.98
N ASN A 91 -7.91 -14.44 -4.45
CA ASN A 91 -8.90 -14.52 -3.39
C ASN A 91 -10.32 -14.44 -3.96
N GLU A 92 -11.31 -14.94 -3.20
CA GLU A 92 -12.71 -14.67 -3.54
C GLU A 92 -13.09 -13.22 -3.22
N PRO A 93 -13.72 -12.49 -4.15
CA PRO A 93 -14.21 -11.14 -3.87
C PRO A 93 -15.26 -11.15 -2.75
N SER A 94 -15.22 -10.11 -1.92
CA SER A 94 -16.13 -9.95 -0.80
C SER A 94 -17.59 -9.83 -1.27
N ARG A 95 -18.54 -10.10 -0.38
CA ARG A 95 -19.97 -9.90 -0.70
C ARG A 95 -20.27 -8.45 -1.09
N GLY A 96 -19.62 -7.48 -0.46
CA GLY A 96 -19.75 -6.06 -0.79
C GLY A 96 -19.26 -5.78 -2.22
N ALA A 97 -18.03 -6.18 -2.54
CA ALA A 97 -17.46 -5.95 -3.87
C ALA A 97 -18.30 -6.57 -5.01
N LYS A 98 -18.90 -7.74 -4.77
CA LYS A 98 -19.84 -8.37 -5.73
C LYS A 98 -21.13 -7.55 -5.90
N ILE A 99 -21.67 -6.98 -4.83
CA ILE A 99 -22.87 -6.16 -4.86
C ILE A 99 -22.59 -4.82 -5.56
N ASP A 100 -21.44 -4.21 -5.27
CA ASP A 100 -21.02 -2.96 -5.88
C ASP A 100 -20.85 -3.12 -7.40
N GLU A 101 -20.22 -4.22 -7.87
CA GLU A 101 -20.14 -4.53 -9.31
C GLU A 101 -21.53 -4.70 -9.96
N MET A 102 -22.48 -5.35 -9.27
CA MET A 102 -23.84 -5.51 -9.77
C MET A 102 -24.60 -4.19 -9.87
N LEU A 103 -24.49 -3.32 -8.86
CA LEU A 103 -25.09 -1.99 -8.84
C LEU A 103 -24.52 -1.11 -9.96
N GLU A 104 -23.20 -1.10 -10.14
CA GLU A 104 -22.54 -0.34 -11.21
C GLU A 104 -23.01 -0.79 -12.60
N GLU A 105 -23.22 -2.09 -12.83
CA GLU A 105 -23.76 -2.60 -14.08
C GLU A 105 -25.23 -2.23 -14.30
N GLU A 106 -26.05 -2.27 -13.26
CA GLU A 106 -27.47 -1.87 -13.31
C GLU A 106 -27.62 -0.36 -13.56
N ASP A 107 -26.81 0.46 -12.90
CA ASP A 107 -26.78 1.91 -13.08
C ASP A 107 -26.34 2.27 -14.49
N ARG A 108 -25.30 1.62 -15.02
CA ARG A 108 -24.83 1.84 -16.40
C ARG A 108 -25.92 1.53 -17.43
N LYS A 109 -26.61 0.40 -17.30
CA LYS A 109 -27.75 0.04 -18.17
C LYS A 109 -28.90 1.03 -18.05
N THR A 110 -29.15 1.54 -16.85
CA THR A 110 -30.21 2.52 -16.59
C THR A 110 -29.86 3.89 -17.21
N LEU A 111 -28.60 4.32 -17.14
CA LEU A 111 -28.11 5.54 -17.78
C LEU A 111 -28.19 5.44 -19.31
N GLU A 112 -27.76 4.31 -19.87
CA GLU A 112 -27.88 4.03 -21.30
C GLU A 112 -29.34 4.05 -21.77
N ALA A 113 -30.25 3.42 -21.01
CA ALA A 113 -31.69 3.45 -21.30
C ALA A 113 -32.29 4.86 -21.23
N LYS A 114 -31.72 5.73 -20.39
CA LYS A 114 -32.08 7.15 -20.27
C LYS A 114 -31.42 8.03 -21.35
N GLY A 115 -30.61 7.45 -22.25
CA GLY A 115 -29.90 8.17 -23.30
C GLY A 115 -28.73 9.04 -22.80
N ILE A 116 -28.33 8.85 -21.54
CA ILE A 116 -27.20 9.54 -20.92
C ILE A 116 -26.00 8.62 -21.10
N LYS A 117 -25.04 9.01 -21.94
CA LYS A 117 -23.78 8.27 -22.03
C LYS A 117 -22.99 8.49 -20.74
N PRO A 118 -22.52 7.41 -20.08
CA PRO A 118 -21.57 7.52 -18.98
C PRO A 118 -20.25 8.14 -19.45
#